data_AF-A0A6D0KXZ5-F1
#
_entry.id   AF-A0A6D0KXZ5-F1
#
_cell.length_a   1.000
_cell.length_b   1.000
_cell.length_c   1.000
_cell.angle_alpha   90.00
_cell.angle_beta   90.00
_cell.angle_gamma   90.00
#
_symmetry.space_group_name_H-M   'P 1'
#
loop_
_entity.id
_entity.type
_entity.pdbx_description
1 polymer ?
#
loop_
_entity_poly.entity_id
_entity_poly.type
_entity_poly.pdbx_seq_one_letter_code
_entity_poly.pdbx_strand_id
1 'polypeptide(L)' 'MTTVTHNSTTPSVSVTAASGNNPPQLVATLVPDEQRISFWPQHFGLIPQWVTLEP' A
#
# COMPACT_ATOMS: atom_id res chain seq x y z
N MET A 1 30.95 -4.12 21.24
CA MET A 1 30.15 -2.98 20.74
C MET A 1 29.85 -3.26 19.27
N THR A 2 28.66 -3.71 18.93
CA THR A 2 28.25 -3.95 17.53
C THR A 2 26.90 -3.31 17.31
N THR A 3 26.91 -2.12 16.71
CA THR A 3 25.71 -1.35 16.36
C THR A 3 25.16 -1.91 15.04
N VAL A 4 23.99 -2.54 15.09
CA VAL A 4 23.29 -3.01 13.88
C VAL A 4 22.50 -1.82 13.31
N THR A 5 23.00 -1.24 12.23
CA THR A 5 22.32 -0.18 11.48
C THR A 5 21.09 -0.76 10.77
N HIS A 6 19.91 -0.43 11.27
CA HIS A 6 18.65 -0.74 10.62
C HIS A 6 18.36 0.31 9.54
N ASN A 7 18.68 0.00 8.28
CA ASN A 7 18.21 0.77 7.14
C ASN A 7 16.72 0.51 6.94
N SER A 8 15.88 1.23 7.68
CA SER A 8 14.43 1.21 7.50
C SER A 8 14.10 1.99 6.23
N THR A 9 14.02 1.29 5.10
CA THR A 9 13.50 1.86 3.84
C THR A 9 11.99 1.89 3.97
N THR A 10 11.49 2.96 4.57
CA THR A 10 10.06 3.26 4.61
C THR A 10 9.58 3.51 3.17
N PRO A 11 8.64 2.73 2.62
CA PRO A 11 8.02 3.10 1.35
C PRO A 11 7.24 4.39 1.59
N SER A 12 7.75 5.50 1.01
CA SER A 12 7.09 6.80 1.07
C SER A 12 5.80 6.73 0.24
N VAL A 13 4.68 6.46 0.92
CA VAL A 13 3.35 6.56 0.33
C VAL A 13 3.03 8.04 0.10
N SER A 14 3.19 8.49 -1.14
CA SER A 14 2.81 9.84 -1.55
C SER A 14 1.29 9.93 -1.60
N VAL A 15 0.67 10.43 -0.53
CA VAL A 15 -0.76 10.72 -0.51
C VAL A 15 -0.97 12.10 -1.11
N THR A 16 -1.34 12.16 -2.39
CA THR A 16 -1.78 13.40 -3.02
C THR A 16 -3.18 13.75 -2.49
N ALA A 17 -3.26 14.66 -1.52
CA ALA A 17 -4.53 15.25 -1.11
C ALA A 17 -5.07 16.10 -2.26
N ALA A 18 -6.21 15.71 -2.84
CA ALA A 18 -6.87 16.46 -3.91
C ALA A 18 -7.25 17.86 -3.40
N SER A 19 -6.50 18.87 -3.84
CA SER A 19 -6.84 20.27 -3.65
C SER A 19 -7.78 20.70 -4.76
N GLY A 20 -9.05 20.92 -4.44
CA GLY A 20 -10.02 21.47 -5.37
C GLY A 20 -11.45 21.10 -4.98
N ASN A 21 -12.38 22.05 -5.12
CA ASN A 21 -13.81 21.88 -4.87
C ASN A 21 -14.51 20.97 -5.92
N ASN A 22 -13.76 20.08 -6.58
CA ASN A 22 -14.24 19.12 -7.55
C ASN A 22 -14.43 17.75 -6.85
N PRO A 23 -15.48 16.98 -7.22
CA PRO A 23 -15.62 15.62 -6.69
C PRO A 23 -14.34 14.83 -7.00
N PRO A 24 -13.82 14.05 -6.03
CA PRO A 24 -12.60 13.30 -6.23
C PRO A 24 -12.78 12.37 -7.43
N GLN A 25 -11.90 12.51 -8.42
CA GLN A 25 -11.89 11.63 -9.58
C GLN A 25 -11.37 10.27 -9.13
N LEU A 26 -12.27 9.28 -9.03
CA LEU A 26 -11.91 7.91 -8.72
C LEU A 26 -11.45 7.21 -10.00
N VAL A 27 -10.22 6.73 -10.00
CA VAL A 27 -9.64 5.93 -11.08
C VAL A 27 -9.20 4.60 -10.48
N ALA A 28 -9.60 3.49 -11.11
CA ALA A 28 -9.17 2.15 -10.74
C ALA A 28 -8.14 1.65 -11.76
N THR A 29 -6.99 1.18 -11.29
CA THR A 29 -5.93 0.62 -12.11
C THR A 29 -5.78 -0.86 -11.80
N LEU A 30 -5.70 -1.69 -12.83
CA LEU A 30 -5.44 -3.13 -12.66
C LEU A 30 -4.03 -3.35 -12.11
N VAL A 31 -3.91 -4.25 -11.15
CA VAL A 31 -2.64 -4.66 -10.57
C VAL A 31 -2.05 -5.77 -11.45
N PRO A 32 -0.80 -5.65 -11.94
CA PRO A 32 -0.13 -6.73 -12.66
C PRO A 32 -0.02 -8.00 -11.80
N ASP A 33 -0.08 -9.17 -12.42
CA ASP A 33 -0.05 -10.46 -11.69
C ASP A 33 1.21 -10.64 -10.83
N GLU A 34 2.35 -10.13 -11.31
CA GLU A 34 3.62 -10.14 -10.56
C GLU A 34 3.54 -9.38 -9.23
N GLN A 35 2.62 -8.40 -9.12
CA GLN A 35 2.42 -7.57 -7.93
C GLN A 35 1.23 -8.02 -7.07
N ARG A 36 0.35 -8.90 -7.57
CA ARG A 36 -0.83 -9.37 -6.81
C ARG A 36 -0.45 -10.03 -5.48
N ILE A 37 0.67 -10.74 -5.43
CA ILE A 37 1.15 -11.42 -4.21
C ILE A 37 1.50 -10.44 -3.07
N SER A 38 1.97 -9.24 -3.41
CA SER A 38 2.33 -8.20 -2.45
C SER A 38 1.21 -7.20 -2.21
N PHE A 39 0.23 -7.13 -3.12
CA PHE A 39 -0.88 -6.18 -3.06
C PHE A 39 -1.66 -6.27 -1.73
N TRP A 40 -2.11 -7.46 -1.36
CA TRP A 40 -2.90 -7.64 -0.14
C TRP A 40 -2.16 -7.27 1.16
N PRO A 41 -0.95 -7.78 1.45
CA PRO A 41 -0.23 -7.37 2.65
C PRO A 41 0.15 -5.89 2.62
N GLN A 42 0.35 -5.29 1.45
CA GLN A 42 0.70 -3.87 1.31
C GLN A 42 -0.48 -2.92 1.56
N HIS A 43 -1.70 -3.30 1.15
CA HIS A 43 -2.90 -2.48 1.31
C HIS A 43 -3.73 -2.83 2.56
N PHE A 44 -3.73 -4.10 2.98
CA PHE A 44 -4.60 -4.63 4.03
C PHE A 44 -3.83 -5.35 5.15
N GLY A 45 -2.49 -5.33 5.15
CA GLY A 45 -1.68 -6.05 6.15
C GLY A 45 -1.91 -5.66 7.61
N LEU A 46 -2.52 -4.49 7.86
CA LEU A 46 -2.92 -4.04 9.19
C LEU A 46 -4.27 -4.62 9.65
N ILE A 47 -5.05 -5.24 8.75
CA ILE A 47 -6.32 -5.86 9.07
C ILE A 47 -6.07 -7.34 9.40
N PRO A 48 -6.37 -7.79 10.63
CA PRO A 48 -6.32 -9.20 10.96
C PRO A 48 -7.22 -9.99 10.00
N GLN A 49 -6.74 -11.15 9.52
CA GLN A 49 -7.46 -12.00 8.57
C GLN A 49 -7.63 -11.42 7.16
N TRP A 50 -6.82 -10.44 6.73
CA TRP A 50 -6.88 -9.91 5.36
C TRP A 50 -6.81 -10.99 4.26
N VAL A 51 -6.17 -12.13 4.53
CA VAL A 51 -6.07 -13.27 3.60
C VAL A 51 -7.45 -13.86 3.25
N THR A 52 -8.44 -13.72 4.13
CA THR A 52 -9.82 -14.21 3.86
C THR A 52 -10.64 -13.25 3.00
N LEU A 53 -10.08 -12.11 2.59
CA LEU A 53 -10.70 -11.17 1.65
C LEU A 53 -10.37 -11.51 0.19
N GLU A 54 -9.53 -12.53 -0.03
CA GLU A 54 -9.30 -13.09 -1.36
C GLU A 54 -10.54 -13.92 -1.78
N PRO A 55 -11.21 -13.59 -2.91
CA PRO A 55 -12.40 -14.29 -3.38
C PRO A 55 -12.13 -15.67 -3.97
#